data_AF-A0A3C1G1V4-F1
#
_entry.id   AF-A0A3C1G1V4-F1
#
_cell.length_a   1.000
_cell.length_b   1.000
_cell.length_c   1.000
_cell.angle_alpha   90.00
_cell.angle_beta   90.00
_cell.angle_gamma   90.00
#
_symmetry.space_group_name_H-M   'P 1'
#
loop_
_entity.id
_entity.type
_entity.pdbx_description
1 polymer ?
#
loop_
_entity_poly.entity_id
_entity_poly.type
_entity_poly.pdbx_seq_one_letter_code
_entity_poly.pdbx_strand_id
1 'polypeptide(L)'
;MKIIKISLFFSFFFLPSVAFAWGPLTHMYLGSEIFSLGSLLPGGIYALIKKYRHDYLYGNLMADIIIGKKFLPENKNPHSWEMALNLLDAAETQQQKAFVFGYLSHLAADTIAHGKFASSKRNIEHTLVELRADCLIDKRYWFQAMRIDRVVQRRNDQFLERSLERALFSFKTNKRILKSIIVLSCFNKERLGNFIQDNAVYPLDLTRMNIQQLHLESIDRIVDILCNGAASDVLQENPMVS
;
A
#
# COMPACT_ATOMS: atom_id res chain seq x y z
N MET A 1 -21.25 27.96 -6.03
CA MET A 1 -21.26 27.05 -4.87
C MET A 1 -21.93 25.69 -5.12
N LYS A 2 -22.92 25.54 -6.03
CA LYS A 2 -23.53 24.22 -6.34
C LYS A 2 -22.62 23.26 -7.13
N ILE A 3 -21.80 23.78 -8.06
CA ILE A 3 -20.91 22.96 -8.91
C ILE A 3 -19.77 22.30 -8.10
N ILE A 4 -19.24 22.98 -7.08
CA ILE A 4 -18.20 22.43 -6.18
C ILE A 4 -18.77 21.30 -5.31
N LYS A 5 -20.02 21.42 -4.87
CA LYS A 5 -20.71 20.35 -4.11
C LYS A 5 -21.00 19.12 -4.97
N ILE A 6 -21.36 19.30 -6.25
CA ILE A 6 -21.55 18.19 -7.20
C ILE A 6 -20.22 17.51 -7.53
N SER A 7 -19.13 18.27 -7.66
CA SER A 7 -17.79 17.70 -7.90
C SER A 7 -17.26 16.90 -6.70
N LEU A 8 -17.50 17.34 -5.46
CA LEU A 8 -17.20 16.57 -4.25
C LEU A 8 -18.11 15.34 -4.09
N PHE A 9 -19.38 15.46 -4.47
CA PHE A 9 -20.34 14.35 -4.45
C PHE A 9 -19.97 13.25 -5.45
N PHE A 10 -19.57 13.62 -6.67
CA PHE A 10 -19.05 12.68 -7.67
C PHE A 10 -17.69 12.07 -7.27
N SER A 11 -16.81 12.84 -6.62
CA SER A 11 -15.54 12.30 -6.11
C SER A 11 -15.71 11.24 -5.02
N PHE A 12 -16.83 11.27 -4.28
CA PHE A 12 -17.14 10.27 -3.25
C PHE A 12 -17.74 8.99 -3.85
N PHE A 13 -18.62 9.12 -4.86
CA PHE A 13 -19.21 7.96 -5.55
C PHE A 13 -18.26 7.27 -6.55
N PHE A 14 -17.23 7.99 -7.02
CA PHE A 14 -16.13 7.44 -7.80
C PHE A 14 -14.88 7.18 -6.98
N LEU A 15 -14.97 7.10 -5.64
CA LEU A 15 -13.99 6.28 -4.91
C LEU A 15 -14.17 4.89 -5.51
N PRO A 16 -13.20 4.39 -6.30
CA PRO A 16 -13.35 3.04 -6.80
C PRO A 16 -13.45 2.14 -5.57
N SER A 17 -13.93 0.92 -5.74
CA SER A 17 -13.81 -0.14 -4.75
C SER A 17 -12.32 -0.51 -4.52
N VAL A 18 -11.47 0.48 -4.23
CA VAL A 18 -10.02 0.37 -3.98
C VAL A 18 -9.76 -0.02 -2.54
N ALA A 19 -10.79 0.09 -1.70
CA ALA A 19 -10.67 -0.15 -0.28
C ALA A 19 -10.91 -1.63 0.03
N PHE A 20 -9.91 -2.40 -0.36
CA PHE A 20 -9.79 -3.78 0.07
C PHE A 20 -8.45 -4.07 0.73
N ALA A 21 -7.49 -3.13 0.74
CA ALA A 21 -6.11 -3.23 1.23
C ALA A 21 -5.75 -1.98 2.06
N TRP A 22 -4.61 -1.95 2.76
CA TRP A 22 -4.24 -0.76 3.53
C TRP A 22 -4.21 0.50 2.66
N GLY A 23 -4.62 1.64 3.23
CA GLY A 23 -4.56 2.90 2.51
C GLY A 23 -3.11 3.37 2.30
N PRO A 24 -2.88 4.33 1.37
CA PRO A 24 -1.54 4.79 1.02
C PRO A 24 -0.79 5.42 2.20
N LEU A 25 -1.48 6.06 3.17
CA LEU A 25 -0.79 6.59 4.35
C LEU A 25 -0.36 5.49 5.29
N THR A 26 -1.17 4.44 5.44
CA THR A 26 -0.85 3.27 6.24
C THR A 26 0.35 2.54 5.66
N HIS A 27 0.39 2.30 4.35
CA HIS A 27 1.61 1.75 3.72
C HIS A 27 2.82 2.66 3.94
N MET A 28 2.66 3.97 3.73
CA MET A 28 3.76 4.91 3.94
C MET A 28 4.28 4.90 5.39
N TYR A 29 3.37 4.76 6.36
CA TYR A 29 3.69 4.56 7.77
C TYR A 29 4.46 3.27 7.99
N LEU A 30 3.87 2.11 7.64
CA LEU A 30 4.45 0.79 7.87
C LEU A 30 5.85 0.67 7.24
N GLY A 31 5.99 1.06 5.97
CA GLY A 31 7.29 1.05 5.29
C GLY A 31 8.30 1.99 5.95
N SER A 32 7.87 3.12 6.51
CA SER A 32 8.76 4.04 7.21
C SER A 32 9.23 3.52 8.57
N GLU A 33 8.40 2.74 9.27
CA GLU A 33 8.77 2.19 10.58
C GLU A 33 9.87 1.12 10.49
N ILE A 34 9.98 0.44 9.35
CA ILE A 34 11.07 -0.53 9.09
C ILE A 34 12.45 0.07 9.31
N PHE A 35 12.63 1.37 9.06
CA PHE A 35 13.93 2.03 9.28
C PHE A 35 14.35 2.11 10.75
N SER A 36 13.38 2.06 11.67
CA SER A 36 13.59 2.01 13.12
C SER A 36 13.89 0.60 13.63
N LEU A 37 13.66 -0.43 12.82
CA LEU A 37 13.79 -1.85 13.17
C LEU A 37 15.01 -2.51 12.54
N GLY A 38 16.03 -1.72 12.18
CA GLY A 38 17.20 -2.22 11.46
C GLY A 38 17.96 -3.36 12.14
N SER A 39 17.87 -3.49 13.47
CA SER A 39 18.46 -4.61 14.22
C SER A 39 17.77 -5.95 14.01
N LEU A 40 16.52 -5.94 13.51
CA LEU A 40 15.75 -7.14 13.21
C LEU A 40 15.98 -7.64 11.78
N LEU A 41 16.65 -6.86 10.93
CA LEU A 41 16.84 -7.15 9.52
C LEU A 41 18.26 -7.65 9.21
N PRO A 42 18.44 -8.45 8.15
CA PRO A 42 19.77 -8.77 7.65
C PRO A 42 20.54 -7.49 7.29
N GLY A 43 21.79 -7.38 7.76
CA GLY A 43 22.57 -6.15 7.62
C GLY A 43 22.71 -5.65 6.17
N GLY A 44 22.81 -6.57 5.21
CA GLY A 44 22.87 -6.24 3.78
C GLY A 44 21.57 -5.63 3.25
N ILE A 45 20.42 -6.18 3.64
CA ILE A 45 19.09 -5.68 3.27
C ILE A 45 18.87 -4.31 3.89
N TYR A 46 19.11 -4.17 5.20
CA TYR A 46 18.95 -2.88 5.89
C TYR A 46 19.85 -1.80 5.29
N ALA A 47 21.12 -2.11 5.02
CA ALA A 47 22.05 -1.17 4.39
C ALA A 47 21.57 -0.72 3.00
N LEU A 48 21.05 -1.66 2.20
CA LEU A 48 20.50 -1.37 0.87
C LEU A 48 19.29 -0.44 0.95
N ILE A 49 18.26 -0.81 1.71
CA ILE A 49 17.02 -0.02 1.79
C ILE A 49 17.26 1.33 2.47
N LYS A 50 18.19 1.41 3.44
CA LYS A 50 18.57 2.67 4.08
C LYS A 50 19.30 3.59 3.11
N LYS A 51 20.22 3.05 2.29
CA LYS A 51 20.95 3.82 1.27
C LYS A 51 20.01 4.34 0.18
N TYR A 52 19.01 3.56 -0.21
CA TYR A 52 18.05 3.90 -1.25
C TYR A 52 16.63 4.06 -0.69
N ARG A 53 16.51 4.84 0.40
CA ARG A 53 15.27 5.02 1.16
C ARG A 53 14.08 5.48 0.31
N HIS A 54 14.30 6.44 -0.60
CA HIS A 54 13.24 6.93 -1.47
C HIS A 54 12.78 5.87 -2.49
N ASP A 55 13.69 5.01 -2.97
CA ASP A 55 13.34 3.90 -3.86
C ASP A 55 12.45 2.88 -3.16
N TYR A 56 12.86 2.46 -1.96
CA TYR A 56 12.09 1.54 -1.11
C TYR A 56 10.70 2.09 -0.78
N LEU A 57 10.62 3.32 -0.26
CA LEU A 57 9.34 3.93 0.08
C LEU A 57 8.45 4.14 -1.15
N TYR A 58 9.04 4.38 -2.32
CA TYR A 58 8.28 4.47 -3.57
C TYR A 58 7.73 3.11 -4.00
N GLY A 59 8.52 2.04 -3.92
CA GLY A 59 8.06 0.69 -4.22
C GLY A 59 6.88 0.27 -3.36
N ASN A 60 6.96 0.59 -2.06
CA ASN A 60 5.90 0.32 -1.09
C ASN A 60 4.59 1.09 -1.35
N LEU A 61 4.64 2.18 -2.12
CA LEU A 61 3.44 2.91 -2.57
C LEU A 61 2.93 2.45 -3.94
N MET A 62 3.82 1.93 -4.79
CA MET A 62 3.55 1.70 -6.22
C MET A 62 2.95 0.33 -6.52
N ALA A 63 2.84 -0.57 -5.54
CA ALA A 63 2.13 -1.83 -5.71
C ALA A 63 0.66 -1.63 -6.11
N ASP A 64 0.02 -0.57 -5.60
CA ASP A 64 -1.36 -0.18 -5.92
C ASP A 64 -1.55 0.63 -7.21
N ILE A 65 -0.54 0.67 -8.09
CA ILE A 65 -0.61 1.52 -9.27
C ILE A 65 -1.69 1.09 -10.27
N ILE A 66 -1.96 -0.21 -10.46
CA ILE A 66 -2.88 -0.67 -11.51
C ILE A 66 -4.32 -0.67 -11.02
N ILE A 67 -5.14 0.15 -11.68
CA ILE A 67 -6.59 0.18 -11.48
C ILE A 67 -7.26 -0.81 -12.41
N GLY A 68 -8.28 -1.51 -11.88
CA GLY A 68 -8.96 -2.58 -12.60
C GLY A 68 -8.16 -3.89 -12.60
N LYS A 69 -7.32 -4.12 -11.58
CA LYS A 69 -6.53 -5.35 -11.42
C LYS A 69 -7.36 -6.64 -11.50
N LYS A 70 -8.65 -6.60 -11.14
CA LYS A 70 -9.62 -7.71 -11.31
C LYS A 70 -9.82 -8.19 -12.75
N PHE A 71 -9.39 -7.43 -13.76
CA PHE A 71 -9.47 -7.81 -15.17
C PHE A 71 -8.18 -8.47 -15.67
N LEU A 72 -7.14 -8.55 -14.83
CA LEU A 72 -5.91 -9.25 -15.15
C LEU A 72 -5.98 -10.70 -14.65
N PRO A 73 -5.34 -11.65 -15.34
CA PRO A 73 -5.08 -12.98 -14.79
C PRO A 73 -4.34 -12.87 -13.44
N GLU A 74 -4.58 -13.83 -12.55
CA GLU A 74 -4.06 -13.82 -11.18
C GLU A 74 -2.52 -13.70 -11.12
N ASN A 75 -1.80 -14.45 -11.96
CA ASN A 75 -0.34 -14.39 -12.05
C ASN A 75 0.20 -13.05 -12.56
N LYS A 76 -0.64 -12.23 -13.18
CA LYS A 76 -0.33 -10.89 -13.70
C LYS A 76 -0.89 -9.79 -12.82
N ASN A 77 -1.56 -10.14 -11.73
CA ASN A 77 -2.05 -9.17 -10.76
C ASN A 77 -0.84 -8.53 -10.07
N PRO A 78 -0.75 -7.19 -10.00
CA PRO A 78 0.31 -6.52 -9.27
C PRO A 78 0.40 -6.97 -7.80
N HIS A 79 -0.71 -7.45 -7.24
CA HIS A 79 -0.73 -7.93 -5.86
C HIS A 79 -0.37 -9.41 -5.73
N SER A 80 0.13 -10.08 -6.76
CA SER A 80 0.59 -11.47 -6.63
C SER A 80 2.04 -11.53 -6.14
N TRP A 81 2.35 -12.53 -5.32
CA TRP A 81 3.74 -12.83 -4.93
C TRP A 81 4.62 -13.12 -6.14
N GLU A 82 4.08 -13.83 -7.14
CA GLU A 82 4.77 -14.13 -8.39
C GLU A 82 5.23 -12.85 -9.11
N MET A 83 4.37 -11.83 -9.19
CA MET A 83 4.74 -10.54 -9.79
C MET A 83 5.89 -9.87 -9.02
N ALA A 84 5.83 -9.83 -7.69
CA ALA A 84 6.84 -9.18 -6.87
C ALA A 84 8.20 -9.91 -6.91
N LEU A 85 8.19 -11.26 -6.95
CA LEU A 85 9.39 -12.07 -7.09
C LEU A 85 9.99 -11.92 -8.51
N ASN A 86 9.17 -11.90 -9.55
CA ASN A 86 9.61 -11.62 -10.92
C ASN A 86 10.24 -10.22 -11.04
N LEU A 87 9.70 -9.21 -10.35
CA LEU A 87 10.33 -7.89 -10.25
C LEU A 87 11.70 -7.98 -9.57
N LEU A 88 11.83 -8.78 -8.52
CA LEU A 88 13.10 -8.92 -7.80
C LEU A 88 14.17 -9.55 -8.70
N ASP A 89 13.80 -10.58 -9.46
CA ASP A 89 14.68 -11.24 -10.42
C ASP A 89 15.07 -10.33 -11.59
N ALA A 90 14.15 -9.48 -12.05
CA ALA A 90 14.40 -8.50 -13.10
C ALA A 90 15.20 -7.26 -12.63
N ALA A 91 15.44 -7.09 -11.33
CA ALA A 91 16.11 -5.91 -10.78
C ALA A 91 17.63 -5.93 -11.04
N GLU A 92 18.08 -5.13 -11.98
CA GLU A 92 19.50 -5.03 -12.39
C GLU A 92 20.33 -4.13 -11.46
N THR A 93 19.69 -3.13 -10.83
CA THR A 93 20.38 -2.12 -10.01
C THR A 93 19.99 -2.22 -8.54
N GLN A 94 20.89 -1.75 -7.66
CA GLN A 94 20.64 -1.71 -6.22
C GLN A 94 19.42 -0.84 -5.86
N GLN A 95 19.15 0.19 -6.67
CA GLN A 95 17.97 1.05 -6.54
C GLN A 95 16.67 0.31 -6.87
N GLN A 96 16.67 -0.46 -7.96
CA GLN A 96 15.52 -1.31 -8.31
C GLN A 96 15.31 -2.39 -7.24
N LYS A 97 16.36 -3.02 -6.73
CA LYS A 97 16.22 -3.99 -5.63
C LYS A 97 15.62 -3.36 -4.39
N ALA A 98 16.07 -2.17 -3.99
CA ALA A 98 15.46 -1.43 -2.88
C ALA A 98 13.99 -1.12 -3.14
N PHE A 99 13.64 -0.69 -4.36
CA PHE A 99 12.25 -0.50 -4.78
C PHE A 99 11.43 -1.79 -4.65
N VAL A 100 11.93 -2.94 -5.11
CA VAL A 100 11.20 -4.20 -5.02
C VAL A 100 11.06 -4.67 -3.57
N PHE A 101 12.04 -4.45 -2.69
CA PHE A 101 11.85 -4.72 -1.26
C PHE A 101 10.74 -3.88 -0.65
N GLY A 102 10.56 -2.64 -1.12
CA GLY A 102 9.39 -1.84 -0.78
C GLY A 102 8.09 -2.47 -1.29
N TYR A 103 8.09 -2.94 -2.52
CA TYR A 103 6.94 -3.61 -3.14
C TYR A 103 6.54 -4.88 -2.37
N LEU A 104 7.50 -5.72 -2.01
CA LEU A 104 7.28 -6.91 -1.17
C LEU A 104 6.72 -6.55 0.21
N SER A 105 7.21 -5.46 0.79
CA SER A 105 6.71 -4.96 2.09
C SER A 105 5.25 -4.53 2.01
N HIS A 106 4.82 -3.95 0.89
CA HIS A 106 3.42 -3.62 0.67
C HIS A 106 2.55 -4.89 0.68
N LEU A 107 2.90 -5.90 -0.12
CA LEU A 107 2.15 -7.15 -0.19
C LEU A 107 2.12 -7.87 1.16
N ALA A 108 3.24 -7.89 1.88
CA ALA A 108 3.31 -8.49 3.21
C ALA A 108 2.38 -7.79 4.20
N ALA A 109 2.29 -6.46 4.16
CA ALA A 109 1.35 -5.72 5.01
C ALA A 109 -0.12 -6.07 4.70
N ASP A 110 -0.45 -6.23 3.42
CA ASP A 110 -1.80 -6.50 2.95
C ASP A 110 -2.32 -7.89 3.31
N THR A 111 -1.45 -8.87 3.53
CA THR A 111 -1.88 -10.18 4.05
C THR A 111 -2.64 -10.08 5.38
N ILE A 112 -2.35 -9.08 6.22
CA ILE A 112 -3.08 -8.82 7.47
C ILE A 112 -4.41 -8.13 7.21
N ALA A 113 -4.43 -7.13 6.33
CA ALA A 113 -5.64 -6.42 5.95
C ALA A 113 -6.68 -7.37 5.32
N HIS A 114 -6.22 -8.36 4.56
CA HIS A 114 -7.09 -9.35 3.92
C HIS A 114 -7.36 -10.57 4.80
N GLY A 115 -6.34 -11.15 5.43
CA GLY A 115 -6.44 -12.44 6.12
C GLY A 115 -7.35 -12.43 7.33
N LYS A 116 -7.37 -11.34 8.11
CA LYS A 116 -8.23 -11.23 9.31
C LYS A 116 -9.70 -11.00 9.01
N PHE A 117 -10.02 -10.54 7.80
CA PHE A 117 -11.38 -10.17 7.44
C PHE A 117 -11.93 -10.99 6.25
N ALA A 118 -11.14 -11.91 5.68
CA ALA A 118 -11.53 -12.80 4.56
C ALA A 118 -12.82 -13.60 4.79
N SER A 119 -13.25 -13.77 6.05
CA SER A 119 -14.48 -14.46 6.44
C SER A 119 -15.73 -13.55 6.49
N SER A 120 -15.58 -12.23 6.34
CA SER A 120 -16.71 -11.29 6.37
C SER A 120 -17.29 -11.11 4.96
N LYS A 121 -18.55 -11.49 4.76
CA LYS A 121 -19.29 -11.29 3.50
C LYS A 121 -19.62 -9.81 3.22
N ARG A 122 -18.87 -8.84 3.76
CA ARG A 122 -19.22 -7.41 3.74
C ARG A 122 -18.03 -6.52 3.43
N ASN A 123 -17.74 -6.40 2.12
CA ASN A 123 -16.79 -5.48 1.51
C ASN A 123 -16.74 -4.06 2.11
N ILE A 124 -17.87 -3.54 2.59
CA ILE A 124 -17.98 -2.20 3.19
C ILE A 124 -17.24 -2.11 4.54
N GLU A 125 -17.26 -3.18 5.34
CA GLU A 125 -16.66 -3.19 6.69
C GLU A 125 -15.13 -3.08 6.60
N HIS A 126 -14.52 -3.79 5.66
CA HIS A 126 -13.08 -3.73 5.35
C HIS A 126 -12.66 -2.33 4.91
N THR A 127 -13.40 -1.77 3.95
CA THR A 127 -13.17 -0.40 3.47
C THR A 127 -13.16 0.61 4.62
N LEU A 128 -14.06 0.46 5.59
CA LEU A 128 -14.12 1.36 6.75
C LEU A 128 -12.92 1.18 7.69
N VAL A 129 -12.43 -0.05 7.91
CA VAL A 129 -11.21 -0.32 8.70
C VAL A 129 -10.00 0.37 8.07
N GLU A 130 -9.80 0.19 6.77
CA GLU A 130 -8.67 0.73 6.03
C GLU A 130 -8.69 2.26 6.01
N LEU A 131 -9.86 2.85 5.71
CA LEU A 131 -10.02 4.30 5.76
C LEU A 131 -9.81 4.85 7.18
N ARG A 132 -10.27 4.13 8.21
CA ARG A 132 -10.06 4.52 9.60
C ARG A 132 -8.58 4.46 9.97
N ALA A 133 -7.87 3.42 9.53
CA ALA A 133 -6.44 3.25 9.75
C ALA A 133 -5.65 4.39 9.11
N ASP A 134 -5.92 4.72 7.84
CA ASP A 134 -5.29 5.85 7.15
C ASP A 134 -5.53 7.19 7.87
N CYS A 135 -6.74 7.39 8.42
CA CYS A 135 -7.06 8.60 9.19
C CYS A 135 -6.25 8.72 10.49
N LEU A 136 -5.80 7.61 11.09
CA LEU A 136 -4.98 7.60 12.31
C LEU A 136 -3.51 7.94 12.05
N ILE A 137 -3.04 7.81 10.80
CA ILE A 137 -1.64 8.03 10.45
C ILE A 137 -1.29 9.52 10.46
N ASP A 138 -0.16 9.88 11.08
CA ASP A 138 0.30 11.27 11.18
C ASP A 138 0.60 11.89 9.79
N LYS A 139 0.33 13.20 9.64
CA LYS A 139 0.53 13.92 8.36
C LYS A 139 2.00 13.91 7.89
N ARG A 140 2.96 13.66 8.79
CA ARG A 140 4.39 13.51 8.45
C ARG A 140 4.63 12.44 7.37
N TYR A 141 3.88 11.34 7.38
CA TYR A 141 4.04 10.27 6.39
C TYR A 141 3.51 10.71 5.01
N TRP A 142 2.41 11.47 4.98
CA TRP A 142 1.96 12.12 3.75
C TRP A 142 3.05 13.03 3.16
N PHE A 143 3.69 13.87 3.99
CA PHE A 143 4.80 14.71 3.53
C PHE A 143 5.98 13.88 2.99
N GLN A 144 6.27 12.73 3.60
CA GLN A 144 7.31 11.83 3.09
C GLN A 144 6.94 11.26 1.71
N ALA A 145 5.70 10.79 1.52
CA ALA A 145 5.22 10.32 0.21
C ALA A 145 5.32 11.42 -0.86
N MET A 146 4.95 12.65 -0.52
CA MET A 146 5.00 13.79 -1.45
C MET A 146 6.42 14.27 -1.77
N ARG A 147 7.41 13.95 -0.92
CA ARG A 147 8.82 14.37 -1.04
C ARG A 147 9.70 13.36 -1.80
N ILE A 148 9.16 12.23 -2.23
CA ILE A 148 9.92 11.26 -3.04
C ILE A 148 10.43 11.93 -4.32
N ASP A 149 11.74 11.88 -4.53
CA ASP A 149 12.41 12.60 -5.61
C ASP A 149 11.88 12.24 -7.00
N ARG A 150 11.75 13.24 -7.87
CA ARG A 150 11.28 13.03 -9.25
C ARG A 150 12.18 12.08 -10.04
N VAL A 151 13.48 12.08 -9.77
CA VAL A 151 14.46 11.18 -10.41
C VAL A 151 14.22 9.74 -9.99
N VAL A 152 13.97 9.50 -8.70
CA VAL A 152 13.60 8.18 -8.15
C VAL A 152 12.31 7.70 -8.79
N GLN A 153 11.27 8.55 -8.80
CA GLN A 153 9.99 8.23 -9.42
C GLN A 153 10.18 7.83 -10.88
N ARG A 154 10.88 8.64 -11.69
CA ARG A 154 11.06 8.38 -13.12
C ARG A 154 11.79 7.07 -13.40
N ARG A 155 12.87 6.78 -12.67
CA ARG A 155 13.64 5.55 -12.86
C ARG A 155 12.79 4.32 -12.54
N ASN A 156 12.10 4.34 -11.40
CA ASN A 156 11.32 3.19 -10.95
C ASN A 156 10.02 3.03 -11.74
N ASP A 157 9.43 4.13 -12.23
CA ASP A 157 8.33 4.07 -13.20
C ASP A 157 8.73 3.31 -14.46
N GLN A 158 9.90 3.64 -15.03
CA GLN A 158 10.38 2.98 -16.26
C GLN A 158 10.63 1.49 -16.04
N PHE A 159 11.15 1.13 -14.86
CA PHE A 159 11.35 -0.27 -14.48
C PHE A 159 10.01 -1.00 -14.31
N LEU A 160 9.07 -0.41 -13.57
CA LEU A 160 7.78 -1.00 -13.28
C LEU A 160 6.89 -1.11 -14.53
N GLU A 161 6.88 -0.08 -15.38
CA GLU A 161 6.09 -0.06 -16.62
C GLU A 161 6.52 -1.16 -17.61
N ARG A 162 7.80 -1.52 -17.63
CA ARG A 162 8.31 -2.63 -18.47
C ARG A 162 7.90 -4.00 -17.95
N SER A 163 7.60 -4.10 -16.66
CA SER A 163 7.34 -5.37 -15.98
C SER A 163 5.85 -5.64 -15.79
N LEU A 164 5.02 -4.58 -15.70
CA LEU A 164 3.58 -4.71 -15.49
C LEU A 164 2.81 -4.87 -16.80
N GLU A 165 1.84 -5.78 -16.79
CA GLU A 165 0.80 -5.80 -17.81
C GLU A 165 -0.23 -4.68 -17.61
N ARG A 166 -0.81 -4.23 -18.73
CA ARG A 166 -1.82 -3.19 -18.73
C ARG A 166 -3.19 -3.84 -18.51
N ALA A 167 -3.93 -3.34 -17.52
CA ALA A 167 -5.35 -3.62 -17.36
C ALA A 167 -6.17 -2.63 -18.21
N LEU A 168 -6.85 -1.68 -17.57
CA LEU A 168 -7.76 -0.73 -18.23
C LEU A 168 -7.09 0.54 -18.75
N PHE A 169 -6.02 1.00 -18.08
CA PHE A 169 -5.42 2.30 -18.33
C PHE A 169 -3.92 2.21 -18.64
N SER A 170 -3.39 3.23 -19.29
CA SER A 170 -1.94 3.38 -19.45
C SER A 170 -1.26 3.57 -18.09
N PHE A 171 0.03 3.22 -17.99
CA PHE A 171 0.83 3.42 -16.78
C PHE A 171 0.77 4.87 -16.28
N LYS A 172 0.88 5.84 -17.21
CA LYS A 172 0.79 7.28 -16.90
C LYS A 172 -0.57 7.67 -16.30
N THR A 173 -1.66 7.12 -16.81
CA THR A 173 -3.01 7.38 -16.28
C THR A 173 -3.18 6.75 -14.90
N ASN A 174 -2.81 5.48 -14.74
CA ASN A 174 -2.79 4.77 -13.47
C ASN A 174 -1.99 5.53 -12.41
N LYS A 175 -0.76 5.94 -12.74
CA LYS A 175 0.08 6.78 -11.86
C LYS A 175 -0.59 8.09 -11.47
N ARG A 176 -1.26 8.76 -12.41
CA ARG A 176 -1.97 10.02 -12.11
C ARG A 176 -3.11 9.79 -11.11
N ILE A 177 -3.84 8.70 -11.24
CA ILE A 177 -4.92 8.37 -10.31
C ILE A 177 -4.36 8.02 -8.94
N LEU A 178 -3.36 7.13 -8.84
CA LEU A 178 -2.69 6.79 -7.57
C LEU A 178 -2.17 8.05 -6.86
N LYS A 179 -1.49 8.94 -7.58
CA LYS A 179 -1.00 10.21 -7.03
C LYS A 179 -2.15 11.09 -6.50
N SER A 180 -3.31 11.04 -7.15
CA SER A 180 -4.49 11.81 -6.71
C SER A 180 -5.06 11.23 -5.41
N ILE A 181 -5.09 9.89 -5.28
CA ILE A 181 -5.48 9.20 -4.04
C ILE A 181 -4.51 9.57 -2.89
N ILE A 182 -3.19 9.52 -3.12
CA ILE A 182 -2.19 9.93 -2.13
C ILE A 182 -2.40 11.39 -1.71
N VAL A 183 -2.62 12.31 -2.65
CA VAL A 183 -2.88 13.72 -2.32
C VAL A 183 -4.14 13.88 -1.47
N LEU A 184 -5.21 13.15 -1.80
CA LEU A 184 -6.48 13.22 -1.09
C LEU A 184 -6.49 12.51 0.27
N SER A 185 -5.60 11.54 0.50
CA SER A 185 -5.52 10.77 1.76
C SER A 185 -5.32 11.64 3.01
N CYS A 186 -4.70 12.82 2.87
CA CYS A 186 -4.51 13.76 3.97
C CYS A 186 -5.61 14.86 4.04
N PHE A 187 -6.54 14.89 3.08
CA PHE A 187 -7.60 15.89 3.03
C PHE A 187 -8.73 15.57 4.01
N ASN A 188 -9.01 16.48 4.95
CA ASN A 188 -10.08 16.35 5.94
C ASN A 188 -10.10 15.03 6.72
N LYS A 189 -8.94 14.38 6.91
CA LYS A 189 -8.84 13.07 7.56
C LYS A 189 -9.44 13.01 8.97
N GLU A 190 -9.38 14.11 9.74
CA GLU A 190 -9.98 14.20 11.08
C GLU A 190 -11.51 14.13 11.01
N ARG A 191 -12.09 14.89 10.07
CA ARG A 191 -13.54 14.88 9.84
C ARG A 191 -14.02 13.53 9.31
N LEU A 192 -13.27 12.92 8.40
CA LEU A 192 -13.57 11.59 7.87
C LEU A 192 -13.47 10.52 8.96
N GLY A 193 -12.40 10.55 9.76
CA GLY A 193 -12.19 9.63 10.88
C GLY A 193 -13.30 9.72 11.93
N ASN A 194 -13.71 10.94 12.30
CA ASN A 194 -14.84 11.15 13.21
C ASN A 194 -16.15 10.64 12.60
N PHE A 195 -16.41 10.95 11.33
CA PHE A 195 -17.60 10.46 10.64
C PHE A 195 -17.67 8.92 10.62
N ILE A 196 -16.57 8.24 10.31
CA ILE A 196 -16.50 6.76 10.33
C ILE A 196 -16.77 6.24 11.74
N GLN A 197 -16.14 6.84 12.75
CA GLN A 197 -16.31 6.44 14.15
C GLN A 197 -17.75 6.61 14.63
N ASP A 198 -18.40 7.72 14.29
CA ASP A 198 -19.75 8.06 14.73
C ASP A 198 -20.85 7.24 14.01
N ASN A 199 -20.54 6.68 12.83
CA ASN A 199 -21.52 6.00 11.96
C ASN A 199 -21.24 4.50 11.76
N ALA A 200 -20.27 3.91 12.48
CA ALA A 200 -20.03 2.47 12.44
C ALA A 200 -21.17 1.73 13.15
N VAL A 201 -22.02 1.01 12.39
CA VAL A 201 -23.29 0.42 12.85
C VAL A 201 -23.12 -0.91 13.63
N TYR A 202 -21.92 -1.48 13.68
CA TYR A 202 -21.67 -2.81 14.28
C TYR A 202 -20.34 -2.83 15.05
N PRO A 203 -20.13 -3.77 16.00
CA PRO A 203 -18.91 -3.86 16.79
C PRO A 203 -17.79 -4.51 15.96
N LEU A 204 -17.41 -3.91 14.83
CA LEU A 204 -16.00 -3.94 14.48
C LEU A 204 -15.35 -3.02 15.49
N ASP A 205 -14.53 -3.59 16.36
CA ASP A 205 -13.74 -2.84 17.32
C ASP A 205 -12.65 -2.07 16.53
N LEU A 206 -13.08 -1.01 15.83
CA LEU A 206 -12.30 -0.01 15.09
C LEU A 206 -11.54 0.92 16.06
N THR A 207 -11.34 0.47 17.30
CA THR A 207 -10.56 1.22 18.25
C THR A 207 -9.14 1.37 17.72
N ARG A 208 -8.54 2.48 18.13
CA ARG A 208 -7.14 2.77 17.83
C ARG A 208 -6.23 1.61 18.24
N MET A 209 -6.53 0.93 19.35
CA MET A 209 -5.75 -0.18 19.87
C MET A 209 -5.73 -1.36 18.90
N ASN A 210 -6.88 -1.76 18.37
CA ASN A 210 -6.93 -2.86 17.42
C ASN A 210 -6.26 -2.53 16.09
N ILE A 211 -6.46 -1.31 15.58
CA ILE A 211 -5.76 -0.87 14.36
C ILE A 211 -4.24 -0.87 14.60
N GLN A 212 -3.77 -0.42 15.76
CA GLN A 212 -2.36 -0.49 16.12
C GLN A 212 -1.84 -1.94 16.19
N GLN A 213 -2.63 -2.87 16.72
CA GLN A 213 -2.28 -4.29 16.69
C GLN A 213 -2.15 -4.81 15.26
N LEU A 214 -3.11 -4.49 14.38
CA LEU A 214 -3.03 -4.86 12.96
C LEU A 214 -1.80 -4.28 12.28
N HIS A 215 -1.43 -3.03 12.59
CA HIS A 215 -0.19 -2.45 12.08
C HIS A 215 1.07 -3.17 12.57
N LEU A 216 1.11 -3.59 13.84
CA LEU A 216 2.23 -4.36 14.37
C LEU A 216 2.36 -5.72 13.67
N GLU A 217 1.24 -6.42 13.48
CA GLU A 217 1.23 -7.67 12.73
C GLU A 217 1.66 -7.46 11.27
N SER A 218 1.25 -6.36 10.62
CA SER A 218 1.73 -6.01 9.28
C SER A 218 3.24 -5.75 9.27
N ILE A 219 3.80 -5.11 10.30
CA ILE A 219 5.25 -4.93 10.46
C ILE A 219 5.95 -6.28 10.60
N ASP A 220 5.40 -7.21 11.39
CA ASP A 220 5.98 -8.55 11.56
C ASP A 220 6.05 -9.29 10.22
N ARG A 221 5.02 -9.18 9.38
CA ARG A 221 5.02 -9.76 8.02
C ARG A 221 6.07 -9.12 7.11
N ILE A 222 6.22 -7.79 7.19
CA ILE A 222 7.27 -7.09 6.44
C ILE A 222 8.66 -7.55 6.90
N VAL A 223 8.88 -7.69 8.20
CA VAL A 223 10.17 -8.18 8.73
C VAL A 223 10.42 -9.61 8.25
N ASP A 224 9.42 -10.49 8.31
CA ASP A 224 9.55 -11.88 7.85
C ASP A 224 9.99 -11.97 6.38
N ILE A 225 9.31 -11.25 5.46
CA ILE A 225 9.68 -11.29 4.04
C ILE A 225 11.06 -10.69 3.76
N LEU A 226 11.45 -9.64 4.48
CA LEU A 226 12.77 -9.01 4.32
C LEU A 226 13.90 -9.87 4.91
N CYS A 227 13.61 -10.69 5.91
CA CYS A 227 14.57 -11.63 6.51
C CYS A 227 14.73 -12.90 5.69
N ASN A 228 13.61 -13.49 5.27
CA ASN A 228 13.57 -14.85 4.74
C ASN A 228 13.38 -14.91 3.22
N GLY A 229 12.98 -13.81 2.56
CA GLY A 229 12.81 -13.74 1.11
C GLY A 229 11.89 -14.86 0.60
N ALA A 230 12.36 -15.64 -0.37
CA ALA A 230 11.59 -16.76 -0.95
C ALA A 230 11.26 -17.90 0.05
N ALA A 231 11.89 -17.93 1.22
CA ALA A 231 11.61 -18.91 2.28
C ALA A 231 10.65 -18.38 3.36
N SER A 232 10.09 -17.18 3.18
CA SER A 232 9.15 -16.56 4.12
C SER A 232 7.79 -17.26 4.11
N ASP A 233 7.24 -17.51 5.31
CA ASP A 233 5.93 -18.13 5.47
C ASP A 233 4.79 -17.22 4.97
N VAL A 234 5.01 -15.90 4.94
CA VAL A 234 4.02 -14.94 4.42
C VAL A 234 3.63 -15.20 2.96
N LEU A 235 4.50 -15.88 2.19
CA LEU A 235 4.23 -16.22 0.79
C LEU A 235 3.07 -17.22 0.64
N GLN A 236 2.71 -17.93 1.71
CA GLN A 236 1.55 -18.83 1.75
C GLN A 236 0.23 -18.09 2.01
N GLU A 237 0.30 -16.81 2.38
CA GLU A 237 -0.88 -15.97 2.61
C GLU A 237 -1.24 -15.20 1.35
N ASN A 238 -2.53 -14.88 1.19
CA ASN A 238 -3.02 -14.20 0.01
C ASN A 238 -3.02 -12.66 0.21
N PRO A 239 -2.12 -11.91 -0.43
CA PRO A 239 -2.13 -10.44 -0.46
C PRO A 239 -3.17 -9.88 -1.46
N MET A 240 -3.94 -10.73 -2.14
CA MET A 240 -5.00 -10.30 -3.06
C MET A 240 -6.36 -10.35 -2.39
N VAL A 241 -7.22 -9.47 -2.90
CA VAL A 241 -8.66 -9.44 -2.63
C VAL A 241 -9.32 -10.53 -3.48
N SER A 242 -10.02 -11.47 -2.84
CA SER A 242 -10.93 -12.42 -3.51
C SER A 242 -12.21 -11.75 -4.00
#